data_AF-A0A940ZF88-F1
#
_entry.id   AF-A0A940ZF88-F1
#
_cell.length_a   1.000
_cell.length_b   1.000
_cell.length_c   1.000
_cell.angle_alpha   90.00
_cell.angle_beta   90.00
_cell.angle_gamma   90.00
#
_symmetry.space_group_name_H-M   'P 1'
#
loop_
_entity.id
_entity.type
_entity.pdbx_description
1 polymer ?
#
loop_
_entity_poly.entity_id
_entity_poly.type
_entity_poly.pdbx_seq_one_letter_code
_entity_poly.pdbx_strand_id
1 'polypeptide(L)'
;MHRERVSGTGSREEMTKEIERQILAMEGLKGKSAVSAEFSMWRRQTEDILNVFFGENSAEVQEFNAIYYTPVFLTCRMGDEAFDEAFRGGLAEARLFLQSLMEKIRRTD
;
A
#
# COMPACT_ATOMS: atom_id res chain seq x y z
N MET A 1 -34.99 -10.06 7.18
CA MET A 1 -33.78 -9.21 7.10
C MET A 1 -33.17 -9.40 5.72
N HIS A 2 -33.40 -8.43 4.83
CA HIS A 2 -32.90 -8.44 3.46
C HIS A 2 -31.42 -8.03 3.49
N ARG A 3 -30.51 -8.95 3.17
CA ARG A 3 -29.10 -8.63 2.91
C ARG A 3 -29.08 -8.07 1.49
N GLU A 4 -29.06 -6.75 1.35
CA GLU A 4 -28.87 -6.10 0.06
C GLU A 4 -27.56 -6.63 -0.53
N ARG A 5 -27.66 -7.30 -1.69
CA ARG A 5 -26.50 -7.60 -2.50
C ARG A 5 -26.01 -6.25 -3.03
N VAL A 6 -24.95 -5.73 -2.43
CA VAL A 6 -24.17 -4.64 -3.02
C VAL A 6 -23.79 -5.13 -4.42
N SER A 7 -24.27 -4.41 -5.43
CA SER A 7 -23.96 -4.68 -6.83
C SER A 7 -22.44 -4.69 -7.01
N GLY A 8 -21.92 -5.69 -7.73
CA GLY A 8 -20.46 -5.87 -7.91
C GLY A 8 -19.74 -4.69 -8.58
N THR A 9 -20.47 -3.76 -9.18
CA THR A 9 -19.96 -2.48 -9.71
C THR A 9 -19.68 -1.46 -8.60
N GLY A 10 -20.55 -1.35 -7.59
CA GLY A 10 -20.41 -0.38 -6.50
C GLY A 10 -19.21 -0.69 -5.58
N SER A 11 -18.96 -1.97 -5.32
CA SER A 11 -17.81 -2.40 -4.51
C SER A 11 -16.45 -2.17 -5.19
N ARG A 12 -16.38 -2.27 -6.53
CA ARG A 12 -15.14 -2.03 -7.30
C ARG A 12 -14.77 -0.55 -7.41
N GLU A 13 -15.76 0.30 -7.61
CA GLU A 13 -15.55 1.75 -7.66
C GLU A 13 -15.10 2.28 -6.29
N GLU A 14 -15.72 1.79 -5.20
CA GLU A 14 -15.32 2.10 -3.83
C GLU A 14 -13.88 1.65 -3.54
N MET A 15 -13.53 0.41 -3.94
CA MET A 15 -12.18 -0.13 -3.80
C MET A 15 -11.14 0.71 -4.55
N THR A 16 -11.45 1.09 -5.80
CA THR A 16 -10.55 1.92 -6.61
C THR A 16 -10.34 3.30 -6.00
N LYS A 17 -11.40 3.93 -5.48
CA LYS A 17 -11.32 5.25 -4.81
C LYS A 17 -10.48 5.19 -3.55
N GLU A 18 -10.60 4.14 -2.77
CA GLU A 18 -9.85 4.02 -1.53
C GLU A 18 -8.36 3.75 -1.79
N ILE A 19 -8.03 2.93 -2.78
CA ILE A 19 -6.64 2.75 -3.21
C ILE A 19 -6.06 4.07 -3.78
N GLU A 20 -6.84 4.82 -4.56
CA GLU A 20 -6.43 6.13 -5.08
C GLU A 20 -6.11 7.12 -3.95
N ARG A 21 -6.92 7.14 -2.88
CA ARG A 21 -6.66 7.96 -1.69
C ARG A 21 -5.34 7.59 -1.02
N GLN A 22 -5.04 6.29 -0.90
CA GLN A 22 -3.76 5.86 -0.32
C GLN A 22 -2.57 6.30 -1.18
N ILE A 23 -2.68 6.24 -2.51
CA ILE A 23 -1.64 6.72 -3.45
C ILE A 23 -1.41 8.24 -3.31
N LEU A 24 -2.49 9.01 -3.12
CA LEU A 24 -2.41 10.46 -2.91
C LEU A 24 -1.81 10.79 -1.53
N ALA A 25 -2.17 10.03 -0.48
CA ALA A 25 -1.63 10.22 0.87
C ALA A 25 -0.11 10.05 0.94
N MET A 26 0.49 9.24 0.05
CA MET A 26 1.94 9.06 -0.04
C MET A 26 2.71 10.36 -0.33
N GLU A 27 2.06 11.38 -0.91
CA GLU A 27 2.68 12.69 -1.08
C GLU A 27 3.09 13.33 0.26
N GLY A 28 2.31 13.08 1.32
CA GLY A 28 2.61 13.52 2.69
C GLY A 28 3.74 12.73 3.35
N LEU A 29 4.21 11.64 2.75
CA LEU A 29 5.32 10.82 3.23
C LEU A 29 6.67 11.24 2.64
N LYS A 30 6.67 12.15 1.66
CA LYS A 30 7.90 12.71 1.10
C LYS A 30 8.69 13.43 2.21
N GLY A 31 9.96 13.03 2.38
CA GLY A 31 10.82 13.55 3.44
C GLY A 31 10.55 12.99 4.84
N LYS A 32 9.68 11.98 4.96
CA LYS A 32 9.54 11.15 6.17
C LYS A 32 10.52 9.97 6.10
N SER A 33 10.50 9.12 7.13
CA SER A 33 11.30 7.91 7.22
C SER A 33 10.44 6.71 7.59
N ALA A 34 11.01 5.50 7.48
CA ALA A 34 10.34 4.24 7.80
C ALA A 34 9.91 4.11 9.28
N VAL A 35 10.44 4.96 10.16
CA VAL A 35 10.10 4.97 11.59
C VAL A 35 9.15 6.10 11.97
N SER A 36 8.68 6.91 11.00
CA SER A 36 7.75 7.98 11.28
C SER A 36 6.35 7.43 11.62
N ALA A 37 5.63 8.18 12.46
CA ALA A 37 4.26 7.84 12.82
C ALA A 37 3.35 7.92 11.57
N GLU A 38 3.57 8.91 10.70
CA GLU A 38 2.81 9.11 9.48
C GLU A 38 2.93 7.93 8.53
N PHE A 39 4.15 7.39 8.35
CA PHE A 39 4.36 6.20 7.53
C PHE A 39 3.69 4.97 8.15
N SER A 40 3.87 4.77 9.46
CA SER A 40 3.27 3.63 10.17
C SER A 40 1.75 3.65 10.07
N MET A 41 1.13 4.83 10.19
CA MET A 41 -0.31 5.01 10.02
C MET A 41 -0.75 4.71 8.59
N TRP A 42 -0.08 5.29 7.59
CA TRP A 42 -0.40 5.04 6.19
C TRP A 42 -0.28 3.56 5.81
N ARG A 43 0.79 2.89 6.25
CA ARG A 43 1.02 1.47 5.96
C ARG A 43 -0.10 0.61 6.52
N ARG A 44 -0.45 0.85 7.79
CA ARG A 44 -1.55 0.12 8.46
C ARG A 44 -2.90 0.38 7.80
N GLN A 45 -3.22 1.65 7.49
CA GLN A 45 -4.47 1.99 6.82
C GLN A 45 -4.57 1.31 5.46
N THR A 46 -3.48 1.33 4.68
CA THR A 46 -3.41 0.66 3.39
C THR A 46 -3.61 -0.86 3.54
N GLU A 47 -2.95 -1.49 4.50
CA GLU A 47 -3.13 -2.91 4.79
C GLU A 47 -4.58 -3.25 5.20
N ASP A 48 -5.18 -2.46 6.10
CA ASP A 48 -6.58 -2.64 6.52
C ASP A 48 -7.55 -2.54 5.33
N ILE A 49 -7.31 -1.60 4.42
CA ILE A 49 -8.07 -1.44 3.17
C ILE A 49 -7.92 -2.69 2.29
N LEU A 50 -6.70 -3.18 2.08
CA LEU A 50 -6.45 -4.38 1.29
C LEU A 50 -7.09 -5.62 1.94
N ASN A 51 -7.05 -5.73 3.28
CA ASN A 51 -7.68 -6.81 4.04
C ASN A 51 -9.19 -6.85 3.87
N VAL A 52 -9.85 -5.68 3.89
CA VAL A 52 -11.30 -5.58 3.67
C VAL A 52 -11.68 -6.05 2.27
N PHE A 53 -10.85 -5.74 1.26
CA PHE A 53 -11.18 -5.94 -0.14
C PHE A 53 -10.76 -7.29 -0.72
N PHE A 54 -9.59 -7.79 -0.32
CA PHE A 54 -9.01 -9.03 -0.85
C PHE A 54 -9.00 -10.17 0.19
N GLY A 55 -9.11 -9.84 1.49
CA GLY A 55 -8.99 -10.77 2.60
C GLY A 55 -7.56 -10.84 3.15
N GLU A 56 -7.43 -11.07 4.46
CA GLU A 56 -6.15 -11.04 5.21
C GLU A 56 -5.07 -11.98 4.67
N ASN A 57 -5.46 -13.10 4.06
CA ASN A 57 -4.53 -14.10 3.51
C ASN A 57 -4.41 -14.03 1.98
N SER A 58 -4.83 -12.93 1.35
CA SER A 58 -4.75 -12.78 -0.10
C SER A 58 -3.32 -12.59 -0.57
N ALA A 59 -3.09 -12.89 -1.85
CA ALA A 59 -1.80 -12.62 -2.48
C ALA A 59 -1.49 -11.11 -2.47
N GLU A 60 -2.51 -10.26 -2.65
CA GLU A 60 -2.36 -8.81 -2.67
C GLU A 60 -1.89 -8.24 -1.32
N VAL A 61 -2.44 -8.74 -0.20
CA VAL A 61 -2.01 -8.34 1.14
C VAL A 61 -0.58 -8.81 1.41
N GLN A 62 -0.27 -10.06 1.05
CA GLN A 62 1.07 -10.61 1.23
C GLN A 62 2.13 -9.86 0.40
N GLU A 63 1.82 -9.52 -0.85
CA GLU A 63 2.72 -8.78 -1.74
C GLU A 63 2.97 -7.36 -1.22
N PHE A 64 1.93 -6.66 -0.75
CA PHE A 64 2.10 -5.35 -0.09
C PHE A 64 2.98 -5.44 1.16
N ASN A 65 2.75 -6.44 2.01
CA ASN A 65 3.49 -6.61 3.24
C ASN A 65 4.96 -7.01 3.02
N ALA A 66 5.27 -7.61 1.88
CA ALA A 66 6.63 -7.98 1.48
C ALA A 66 7.49 -6.79 1.03
N ILE A 67 6.91 -5.61 0.82
CA ILE A 67 7.67 -4.41 0.41
C ILE A 67 8.58 -3.96 1.55
N TYR A 68 9.86 -3.80 1.21
CA TYR A 68 10.90 -3.34 2.13
C TYR A 68 11.04 -1.81 2.07
N TYR A 69 10.98 -1.18 3.24
CA TYR A 69 11.14 0.27 3.41
C TYR A 69 12.41 0.62 4.19
N THR A 70 13.20 -0.40 4.51
CA THR A 70 14.49 -0.33 5.20
C THR A 70 15.45 -1.27 4.50
N PRO A 71 16.77 -1.03 4.57
CA PRO A 71 17.75 -1.93 3.96
C PRO A 71 17.59 -3.36 4.46
N VAL A 72 17.56 -4.33 3.53
CA VAL A 72 17.42 -5.76 3.85
C VAL A 72 18.68 -6.33 4.49
N PHE A 73 19.84 -5.76 4.17
CA PHE A 73 21.13 -6.14 4.73
C PHE A 73 21.77 -4.95 5.40
N LEU A 74 21.99 -5.03 6.71
CA LEU A 74 22.74 -4.01 7.44
C LEU A 74 24.23 -4.36 7.43
N THR A 75 25.06 -3.39 7.05
CA THR A 75 26.51 -3.50 7.17
C THR A 75 27.03 -2.38 8.04
N CYS A 76 28.14 -2.59 8.77
CA CYS A 76 28.72 -1.58 9.67
C CYS A 76 29.16 -0.27 8.97
N ARG A 77 29.12 -0.21 7.63
CA ARG A 77 29.45 0.98 6.81
C ARG A 77 28.23 1.68 6.23
N MET A 78 27.03 1.19 6.55
CA MET A 78 25.79 1.72 6.01
C MET A 78 25.44 3.02 6.75
N GLY A 79 25.55 4.15 6.04
CA GLY A 79 25.13 5.45 6.56
C GLY A 79 23.62 5.66 6.45
N ASP A 80 23.12 6.70 7.10
CA ASP A 80 21.70 7.07 7.12
C ASP A 80 21.09 7.23 5.71
N GLU A 81 21.91 7.61 4.72
CA GLU A 81 21.51 7.73 3.32
C GLU A 81 20.93 6.42 2.74
N ALA A 82 21.43 5.26 3.17
CA ALA A 82 20.91 3.97 2.72
C ALA A 82 19.50 3.69 3.25
N PHE A 83 19.16 4.19 4.46
CA PHE A 83 17.81 4.10 5.00
C PHE A 83 16.86 5.02 4.23
N ASP A 84 17.30 6.24 3.93
CA ASP A 84 16.51 7.18 3.13
C ASP A 84 16.28 6.65 1.70
N GLU A 85 17.30 6.05 1.09
CA GLU A 85 17.18 5.43 -0.22
C GLU A 85 16.24 4.23 -0.21
N ALA A 86 16.40 3.31 0.74
CA ALA A 86 15.50 2.15 0.88
C ALA A 86 14.05 2.59 1.15
N PHE A 87 13.86 3.65 1.96
CA PHE A 87 12.53 4.18 2.23
C PHE A 87 11.87 4.77 0.99
N ARG A 88 12.61 5.61 0.23
CA ARG A 88 12.12 6.14 -1.05
C ARG A 88 11.84 5.04 -2.06
N GLY A 89 12.70 4.02 -2.12
CA GLY A 89 12.54 2.84 -2.96
C GLY A 89 11.25 2.07 -2.63
N GLY A 90 11.04 1.74 -1.36
CA GLY A 90 9.84 1.05 -0.90
C GLY A 90 8.56 1.86 -1.14
N LEU A 91 8.59 3.19 -0.97
CA LEU A 91 7.45 4.04 -1.33
C LEU A 91 7.18 4.05 -2.85
N ALA A 92 8.22 4.06 -3.69
CA ALA A 92 8.05 3.98 -5.13
C ALA A 92 7.45 2.63 -5.56
N GLU A 93 7.95 1.52 -4.99
CA GLU A 93 7.43 0.18 -5.22
C GLU A 93 5.98 0.04 -4.79
N ALA A 94 5.63 0.51 -3.59
CA ALA A 94 4.26 0.47 -3.10
C ALA A 94 3.31 1.30 -3.96
N ARG A 95 3.75 2.46 -4.46
CA ARG A 95 2.96 3.27 -5.40
C ARG A 95 2.66 2.48 -6.68
N LEU A 96 3.67 1.83 -7.26
CA LEU A 96 3.50 1.02 -8.48
C LEU A 96 2.59 -0.18 -8.24
N PHE A 97 2.73 -0.85 -7.09
CA PHE A 97 1.87 -1.95 -6.68
C PHE A 97 0.40 -1.53 -6.54
N LEU A 98 0.13 -0.45 -5.80
CA LEU A 98 -1.24 0.05 -5.63
C LEU A 98 -1.87 0.50 -6.97
N GLN A 99 -1.06 1.12 -7.85
CA GLN A 99 -1.50 1.46 -9.21
C GLN A 99 -1.83 0.21 -10.03
N SER A 100 -1.04 -0.85 -9.93
CA SER A 100 -1.28 -2.11 -10.64
C SER A 100 -2.57 -2.79 -10.15
N LEU A 101 -2.85 -2.73 -8.84
CA LEU A 101 -4.10 -3.21 -8.26
C LEU A 101 -5.31 -2.45 -8.81
N MET A 102 -5.26 -1.11 -8.86
CA MET A 102 -6.35 -0.32 -9.45
C MET A 102 -6.63 -0.73 -10.90
N GLU A 103 -5.58 -0.91 -11.70
CA GLU A 103 -5.72 -1.34 -13.09
C GLU A 103 -6.27 -2.78 -13.20
N LYS A 104 -5.85 -3.69 -12.32
CA LYS A 104 -6.41 -5.05 -12.24
C LYS A 104 -7.90 -5.04 -11.94
N ILE A 105 -8.33 -4.23 -10.97
CA ILE A 105 -9.75 -4.07 -10.59
C ILE A 105 -10.57 -3.54 -11.77
N ARG A 106 -10.02 -2.58 -12.52
CA ARG A 106 -10.67 -1.99 -13.71
C ARG A 106 -10.78 -2.95 -14.90
N ARG A 107 -9.83 -3.88 -15.06
CA ARG A 107 -9.75 -4.79 -16.22
C ARG A 107 -10.57 -6.07 -16.09
N THR A 108 -11.04 -6.41 -14.89
CA THR A 108 -11.77 -7.66 -14.65
C THR A 108 -13.27 -7.51 -15.00
N ASP A 109 -13.54 -7.06 -16.23
CA ASP A 109 -14.88 -6.94 -16.85
C ASP A 109 -15.19 -8.14 -17.76
#